data_AF-A0A529NI62-F1
#
_entry.id   AF-A0A529NI62-F1
#
_cell.length_a   1.000
_cell.length_b   1.000
_cell.length_c   1.000
_cell.angle_alpha   90.00
_cell.angle_beta   90.00
_cell.angle_gamma   90.00
#
_symmetry.space_group_name_H-M   'P 1'
#
loop_
_entity.id
_entity.type
_entity.pdbx_description
1 polymer ?
#
loop_
_entity_poly.entity_id
_entity_poly.type
_entity_poly.pdbx_seq_one_letter_code
_entity_poly.pdbx_strand_id
1 'polypeptide(L)' 'MDPLSDVLSLLKPRSYVSAGFDAGGNWSIQFSDQHELIKCYAVVSGGCWLSVEGVADAVRLEKGDCFVLPSGR' A
#
# COMPACT_ATOMS: atom_id res chain seq x y z
N MET A 1 5.44 -34.18 13.90
CA MET A 1 5.52 -32.95 14.71
C MET A 1 6.84 -32.31 14.32
N ASP A 2 6.80 -31.13 13.69
CA ASP A 2 8.01 -30.40 13.30
C ASP A 2 8.35 -29.41 14.43
N PRO A 3 9.43 -29.64 15.20
CA PRO A 3 9.76 -28.82 16.37
C PRO A 3 9.96 -27.34 16.03
N LEU A 4 10.40 -27.03 14.81
CA LEU A 4 10.55 -25.66 14.35
C LEU A 4 9.18 -24.98 14.20
N SER A 5 8.22 -25.63 13.54
CA SER A 5 6.84 -25.15 13.43
C SER A 5 6.18 -24.92 14.79
N ASP A 6 6.40 -25.81 15.77
CA ASP A 6 5.85 -25.67 17.12
C ASP A 6 6.38 -24.40 17.82
N VAL A 7 7.69 -24.14 17.72
CA VAL A 7 8.29 -22.92 18.26
C VAL A 7 7.80 -21.67 17.53
N LEU A 8 7.69 -21.70 16.20
CA LEU A 8 7.20 -20.57 15.40
C LEU A 8 5.74 -20.23 15.73
N SER A 9 4.92 -21.23 16.03
CA SER A 9 3.50 -21.04 16.40
C SER A 9 3.33 -20.22 17.70
N LEU A 10 4.28 -20.34 18.63
CA LEU A 10 4.29 -19.58 19.88
C LEU A 10 4.64 -18.10 19.67
N LEU A 11 5.47 -17.80 18.67
CA LEU A 11 5.95 -16.45 18.39
C LEU A 11 4.89 -15.52 17.78
N LYS A 12 3.85 -16.07 17.14
CA LYS A 12 2.78 -15.32 16.45
C LYS A 12 3.31 -14.13 15.63
N PRO A 13 4.28 -14.36 14.71
CA PRO A 13 4.92 -13.27 13.97
C PRO A 13 3.88 -12.51 13.12
N ARG A 14 3.98 -11.18 13.15
CA ARG A 14 3.20 -10.29 12.27
C ARG A 14 4.16 -9.60 11.30
N SER A 15 3.90 -9.72 10.01
CA SER A 15 4.62 -8.99 8.98
C SER A 15 3.95 -7.64 8.75
N TYR A 16 4.77 -6.59 8.66
CA TYR A 16 4.35 -5.26 8.23
C TYR A 16 5.36 -4.79 7.18
N VAL A 17 4.87 -4.11 6.14
CA VAL A 17 5.71 -3.52 5.11
C VAL A 17 5.49 -2.02 5.13
N SER A 18 6.58 -1.27 5.24
CA SER A 18 6.60 0.17 5.01
C SER A 18 7.49 0.43 3.81
N ALA A 19 6.95 1.12 2.81
CA ALA A 19 7.66 1.46 1.60
C ALA A 19 7.35 2.90 1.21
N GLY A 20 8.37 3.61 0.74
CA GLY A 20 8.24 4.90 0.08
C GLY A 20 8.90 4.81 -1.29
N PHE A 21 8.44 5.61 -2.23
CA PHE A 21 9.10 5.79 -3.51
C PHE A 21 9.08 7.27 -3.88
N ASP A 22 10.09 7.69 -4.62
CA ASP A 22 10.17 9.01 -5.24
C ASP A 22 10.13 8.80 -6.74
N ALA A 23 9.21 9.48 -7.42
CA ALA A 23 9.03 9.34 -8.85
C ALA A 23 8.43 10.62 -9.44
N GLY A 24 8.89 11.01 -10.63
CA GLY A 24 8.53 12.26 -11.29
C GLY A 24 8.46 12.11 -12.81
N GLY A 25 7.91 13.14 -13.48
CA GLY A 25 7.64 13.13 -14.91
C GLY A 25 6.35 12.39 -15.27
N ASN A 26 6.24 11.96 -16.53
CA ASN A 26 5.07 11.21 -17.03
C ASN A 26 5.23 9.72 -16.72
N TRP A 27 5.07 9.36 -15.45
CA TRP A 27 5.16 7.98 -14.98
C TRP A 27 3.87 7.58 -14.26
N SER A 28 3.63 6.28 -14.16
CA SER A 28 2.57 5.72 -13.31
C SER A 28 3.00 4.36 -12.80
N ILE A 29 2.46 3.95 -11.64
CA ILE A 29 2.60 2.60 -11.10
C ILE A 29 1.22 2.04 -10.83
N GLN A 30 1.01 0.80 -11.24
CA GLN A 30 -0.15 0.02 -10.86
C GLN A 30 0.30 -1.00 -9.83
N PHE A 31 -0.38 -1.02 -8.68
CA PHE A 31 -0.17 -2.07 -7.70
C PHE A 31 -0.98 -3.30 -8.10
N SER A 32 -0.32 -4.46 -8.15
CA SER A 32 -1.00 -5.73 -8.28
C SER A 32 -1.84 -6.03 -7.03
N ASP A 33 -2.87 -6.87 -7.19
CA ASP A 33 -3.76 -7.28 -6.10
C ASP A 33 -2.96 -7.82 -4.92
N GLN A 34 -3.12 -7.17 -3.76
CA GLN A 34 -2.40 -7.48 -2.53
C GLN A 34 -3.20 -8.37 -1.58
N HIS A 35 -4.13 -9.17 -2.09
CA HIS A 35 -4.83 -10.19 -1.30
C HIS A 35 -5.55 -9.59 -0.07
N GLU A 36 -6.33 -8.53 -0.29
CA GLU A 36 -7.13 -7.86 0.75
C GLU A 36 -6.32 -7.18 1.87
N LEU A 37 -5.04 -6.91 1.65
CA LEU A 37 -4.25 -6.10 2.58
C LEU A 37 -4.63 -4.62 2.49
N ILE A 38 -4.81 -4.00 3.66
CA ILE A 38 -5.04 -2.56 3.77
C ILE A 38 -3.72 -1.83 3.46
N LYS A 39 -3.79 -0.81 2.62
CA LYS A 39 -2.67 0.10 2.39
C LYS A 39 -2.99 1.50 2.89
N CYS A 40 -2.04 2.07 3.61
CA CYS A 40 -2.10 3.45 4.08
C CYS A 40 -0.96 4.23 3.44
N TYR A 41 -1.30 5.36 2.82
CA TYR A 41 -0.34 6.20 2.13
C TYR A 41 -0.47 7.65 2.59
N ALA A 42 0.64 8.36 2.50
CA ALA A 42 0.71 9.80 2.67
C ALA A 42 1.63 10.39 1.59
N VAL A 43 1.21 11.49 0.97
CA VAL A 43 2.05 12.22 0.03
C VAL A 43 2.99 13.14 0.81
N VAL A 44 4.27 12.78 0.88
CA VAL A 44 5.28 13.51 1.67
C VAL A 44 5.72 14.80 0.96
N SER A 45 5.78 14.78 -0.36
CA SER A 45 6.18 15.91 -1.22
C SER A 45 5.59 15.76 -2.63
N GLY A 46 5.46 16.89 -3.34
CA GLY A 46 4.94 16.91 -4.70
C GLY A 46 3.43 16.65 -4.77
N GLY A 47 3.01 15.98 -5.85
CA GLY A 47 1.62 15.60 -6.05
C GLY A 47 1.48 14.62 -7.21
N CYS A 48 0.44 13.79 -7.15
CA CYS A 48 0.18 12.76 -8.15
C CYS A 48 -1.33 12.62 -8.38
N TRP A 49 -1.68 11.82 -9.38
CA TRP A 49 -3.06 11.41 -9.59
C TRP A 49 -3.23 9.99 -9.06
N LEU A 50 -4.28 9.78 -8.27
CA LEU A 50 -4.71 8.47 -7.81
C LEU A 50 -5.93 8.06 -8.63
N SER A 51 -5.82 6.92 -9.32
CA SER A 51 -6.95 6.25 -9.95
C SER A 51 -7.20 4.93 -9.22
N VAL A 52 -8.46 4.65 -8.91
CA VAL A 52 -8.89 3.44 -8.21
C VAL A 52 -9.97 2.78 -9.05
N GLU A 53 -9.86 1.47 -9.25
CA GLU A 53 -10.87 0.73 -10.01
C GLU A 53 -12.25 0.85 -9.35
N GLY A 54 -13.27 1.19 -10.14
CA GLY A 54 -14.63 1.43 -9.65
C GLY A 54 -14.88 2.85 -9.13
N VAL A 55 -13.86 3.71 -9.08
CA VAL A 55 -14.01 5.15 -8.85
C VAL A 55 -13.88 5.86 -10.18
N ALA A 56 -14.90 6.63 -10.56
CA ALA A 56 -15.00 7.21 -11.90
C ALA A 56 -13.92 8.26 -12.19
N ASP A 57 -13.65 9.13 -11.20
CA ASP A 57 -12.75 10.26 -11.36
C ASP A 57 -11.43 10.01 -10.62
N ALA A 58 -10.32 10.31 -11.29
CA ALA A 58 -9.02 10.33 -10.64
C ALA A 58 -8.97 11.46 -9.60
N VAL A 59 -8.40 11.15 -8.44
CA VAL A 59 -8.25 12.12 -7.35
C VAL A 59 -6.88 12.75 -7.43
N ARG A 60 -6.82 14.09 -7.43
CA ARG A 60 -5.55 14.80 -7.30
C ARG A 60 -5.12 14.73 -5.85
N LEU A 61 -3.91 14.23 -5.62
CA LEU A 61 -3.28 14.24 -4.30
C LEU A 61 -2.13 15.23 -4.28
N GLU A 62 -2.03 15.96 -3.18
CA GLU A 62 -0.99 16.93 -2.92
C GLU A 62 -0.25 16.62 -1.62
N LYS A 63 0.87 17.28 -1.40
CA LYS A 63 1.64 17.16 -0.17
C LYS A 63 0.75 17.31 1.06
N GLY A 64 0.82 16.32 1.96
CA GLY A 64 0.05 16.28 3.19
C GLY A 64 -1.22 15.46 3.10
N ASP A 65 -1.69 15.12 1.89
CA ASP A 65 -2.84 14.24 1.73
C ASP A 65 -2.50 12.81 2.15
N CYS A 66 -3.47 12.18 2.81
CA CYS A 66 -3.43 10.80 3.25
C CYS A 66 -4.62 10.04 2.66
N PHE A 67 -4.40 8.78 2.29
CA PHE A 67 -5.46 7.93 1.78
C PHE A 67 -5.26 6.48 2.20
N VAL A 68 -6.36 5.73 2.20
CA VAL A 68 -6.39 4.31 2.57
C VAL A 68 -7.06 3.53 1.46
N LEU A 69 -6.44 2.42 1.05
CA LEU A 69 -7.00 1.45 0.11
C LEU A 69 -7.34 0.17 0.90
N PRO A 70 -8.62 -0.05 1.29
CA PRO A 70 -8.99 -1.13 2.19
C PRO A 70 -8.77 -2.54 1.61
N SER A 71 -8.85 -2.67 0.29
CA SER A 71 -8.66 -3.93 -0.44
C SER A 71 -7.34 -3.99 -1.21
N GLY A 72 -6.42 -3.05 -0.97
CA GLY A 72 -5.12 -3.01 -1.65
C GLY A 72 -5.16 -2.62 -3.14
N ARG A 73 -6.34 -2.25 -3.65
CA ARG A 73 -6.65 -1.76 -5.00
C ARG A 73 -7.25 -0.37 -4.94
#